data_AF-A0A961MLP0-F1
#
_entry.id   AF-A0A961MLP0-F1
#
_cell.length_a   1.000
_cell.length_b   1.000
_cell.length_c   1.000
_cell.angle_alpha   90.00
_cell.angle_beta   90.00
_cell.angle_gamma   90.00
#
_symmetry.space_group_name_H-M   'P 1'
#
loop_
_entity.id
_entity.type
_entity.pdbx_description
1 polymer ?
#
loop_
_entity_poly.entity_id
_entity_poly.type
_entity_poly.pdbx_seq_one_letter_code
_entity_poly.pdbx_strand_id
1 'polypeptide(L)'
;PGPSPREITLLQRKPGCSRRRLGKTTTRIHRLALQRKGDVMRGGVTYEEIVPEGIIVSDGPERADPRLIAADTVVICAGQEPERSLLDALAGRGIPAEVIGGADRAAELDAKRAIDQGSRLAARL
;
A
#
# COMPACT_ATOMS: atom_id res chain seq x y z
N PRO A 1 -7.51 24.33 6.30
CA PRO A 1 -7.97 23.26 5.38
C PRO A 1 -9.48 23.08 5.52
N GLY A 2 -10.23 23.31 4.44
CA GLY A 2 -11.68 23.05 4.41
C GLY A 2 -12.00 21.55 4.48
N PRO A 3 -13.28 21.18 4.68
CA PRO A 3 -13.71 19.80 4.64
C PRO A 3 -13.36 19.16 3.28
N SER A 4 -13.09 17.85 3.29
CA SER A 4 -12.88 17.10 2.05
C SER A 4 -14.17 17.13 1.22
N PRO A 5 -14.12 17.36 -0.10
CA PRO A 5 -15.30 17.22 -0.96
C PRO A 5 -15.74 15.76 -1.13
N ARG A 6 -14.95 14.81 -0.61
CA ARG A 6 -15.22 13.37 -0.68
C ARG A 6 -15.19 12.76 0.71
N GLU A 7 -16.13 11.86 0.96
CA GLU A 7 -16.07 10.94 2.09
C GLU A 7 -15.06 9.82 1.77
N ILE A 8 -14.17 9.54 2.71
CA ILE A 8 -13.11 8.53 2.52
C ILE A 8 -13.19 7.53 3.66
N THR A 9 -13.37 6.25 3.31
CA THR A 9 -13.25 5.13 4.26
C THR A 9 -11.95 4.38 4.01
N LEU A 10 -11.13 4.23 5.06
CA LEU A 10 -9.88 3.46 5.01
C LEU A 10 -10.07 2.09 5.65
N LEU A 11 -9.79 1.04 4.88
CA LEU A 11 -9.95 -0.34 5.31
C LEU A 11 -8.58 -1.02 5.48
N GLN A 12 -8.46 -1.91 6.47
CA GLN A 12 -7.29 -2.78 6.58
C GLN A 12 -7.62 -4.13 7.26
N ARG A 13 -6.93 -5.18 6.81
CA ARG A 13 -7.01 -6.52 7.42
C ARG A 13 -6.48 -6.59 8.84
N LYS A 14 -5.43 -5.82 9.13
CA LYS A 14 -4.83 -5.85 10.47
C LYS A 14 -5.74 -5.18 11.48
N PRO A 15 -6.00 -5.79 12.65
CA PRO A 15 -6.76 -5.15 13.71
C PRO A 15 -6.01 -3.92 14.26
N GLY A 16 -6.79 -2.93 14.73
CA GLY A 16 -6.29 -1.67 15.28
C GLY A 16 -6.11 -0.57 14.23
N CYS A 17 -5.35 0.47 14.58
CA CYS A 17 -5.07 1.61 13.72
C CYS A 17 -3.85 1.34 12.82
N SER A 18 -3.97 1.58 11.51
CA SER A 18 -2.96 1.30 10.46
C SER A 18 -1.61 2.00 10.66
N ARG A 19 -1.54 2.91 11.63
CA ARG A 19 -0.55 3.99 11.66
C ARG A 19 0.57 3.80 12.67
N ARG A 20 0.77 2.58 13.19
CA ARG A 20 1.90 2.26 14.12
C ARG A 20 3.25 2.06 13.40
N ARG A 21 3.25 1.97 12.06
CA ARG A 21 4.47 1.78 11.22
C ARG A 21 4.85 3.00 10.37
N LEU A 22 4.22 4.15 10.56
CA LEU A 22 4.67 5.40 9.94
C LEU A 22 5.76 6.03 10.82
N GLY A 23 6.87 6.46 10.22
CA GLY A 23 8.04 7.01 10.91
C GLY A 23 7.67 8.06 11.98
N LYS A 24 8.42 8.09 13.08
CA LYS A 24 8.09 8.81 14.33
C LYS A 24 7.72 10.30 14.15
N THR A 25 8.16 10.95 13.07
CA THR A 25 7.97 12.38 12.80
C THR A 25 6.83 12.72 11.81
N THR A 26 6.43 11.80 10.93
CA THR A 26 5.40 12.07 9.89
C THR A 26 3.98 11.78 10.37
N THR A 27 3.86 10.89 11.37
CA THR A 27 2.58 10.32 11.81
C THR A 27 1.61 11.34 12.41
N ARG A 28 2.11 12.42 13.02
CA ARG A 28 1.26 13.44 13.69
C ARG A 28 0.56 14.38 12.69
N ILE A 29 1.26 14.80 11.64
CA ILE A 29 0.76 15.75 10.64
C ILE A 29 -0.28 15.08 9.73
N HIS A 30 0.00 13.87 9.23
CA HIS A 30 -0.99 13.12 8.45
C HIS A 30 -2.22 12.73 9.29
N ARG A 31 -2.06 12.46 10.59
CA ARG A 31 -3.17 12.16 11.51
C ARG A 31 -4.14 13.34 11.65
N LEU A 32 -3.61 14.54 11.88
CA LEU A 32 -4.41 15.75 11.98
C LEU A 32 -5.12 16.10 10.66
N ALA A 33 -4.49 15.85 9.52
CA ALA A 33 -5.08 16.12 8.21
C ALA A 33 -6.26 15.19 7.86
N LEU A 34 -6.22 13.92 8.29
CA LEU A 34 -7.26 12.93 8.00
C LEU A 34 -8.40 12.95 9.03
N GLN A 35 -8.09 13.15 10.31
CA GLN A 35 -9.13 13.33 11.35
C GLN A 35 -9.97 14.60 11.12
N ARG A 36 -9.38 15.66 10.56
CA ARG A 36 -10.10 16.89 10.21
C ARG A 36 -10.99 16.75 8.96
N LYS A 37 -10.91 15.62 8.25
CA LYS A 37 -11.68 15.35 7.02
C LYS A 37 -12.84 14.37 7.22
N GLY A 38 -13.05 13.87 8.44
CA GLY A 38 -14.15 12.94 8.74
C GLY A 38 -13.88 11.50 8.30
N ASP A 39 -12.63 11.15 7.97
CA ASP A 39 -12.30 9.84 7.40
C ASP A 39 -12.57 8.71 8.41
N VAL A 40 -13.44 7.76 8.05
CA VAL A 40 -13.74 6.57 8.84
C VAL A 40 -12.68 5.51 8.57
N MET A 41 -11.99 5.04 9.60
CA MET A 41 -10.97 3.99 9.46
C MET A 41 -11.46 2.71 10.15
N ARG A 42 -11.59 1.62 9.39
CA ARG A 42 -12.00 0.30 9.88
C ARG A 42 -10.84 -0.69 9.72
N GLY A 43 -10.34 -1.17 10.85
CA GLY A 43 -9.32 -2.22 10.89
C GLY A 43 -9.92 -3.56 11.30
N GLY A 44 -9.23 -4.64 10.97
CA GLY A 44 -9.70 -6.00 11.27
C GLY A 44 -10.76 -6.51 10.29
N VAL A 45 -10.85 -5.95 9.08
CA VAL A 45 -11.81 -6.37 8.07
C VAL A 45 -11.22 -7.42 7.13
N THR A 46 -12.04 -8.35 6.67
CA THR A 46 -11.73 -9.25 5.55
C THR A 46 -12.50 -8.77 4.33
N TYR A 47 -11.82 -8.74 3.17
CA TYR A 47 -12.42 -8.32 1.90
C TYR A 47 -13.07 -9.53 1.24
N GLU A 48 -14.37 -9.44 0.95
CA GLU A 48 -15.13 -10.52 0.34
C GLU A 48 -15.20 -10.31 -1.18
N GLU A 49 -15.76 -9.18 -1.61
CA GLU A 49 -16.00 -8.90 -3.04
C GLU A 49 -16.12 -7.40 -3.31
N ILE A 50 -15.69 -6.96 -4.49
CA ILE A 50 -15.95 -5.60 -5.00
C ILE A 50 -17.15 -5.71 -5.95
N VAL A 51 -18.20 -4.94 -5.65
CA VAL A 51 -19.47 -4.90 -6.38
C VAL A 51 -19.71 -3.50 -6.93
N PRO A 52 -20.63 -3.30 -7.90
CA PRO A 52 -20.90 -1.98 -8.46
C PRO A 52 -21.24 -0.90 -7.41
N GLU A 53 -21.85 -1.29 -6.29
CA GLU A 53 -22.26 -0.40 -5.20
C GLU A 53 -21.12 -0.11 -4.19
N GLY A 54 -19.99 -0.82 -4.25
CA GLY A 54 -18.87 -0.63 -3.34
C GLY A 54 -18.08 -1.91 -3.04
N ILE A 55 -17.82 -2.18 -1.76
CA ILE A 55 -17.06 -3.36 -1.32
C ILE A 55 -17.76 -4.09 -0.18
N ILE A 56 -17.93 -5.40 -0.31
CA ILE A 56 -18.42 -6.28 0.75
C ILE A 56 -17.24 -6.66 1.64
N VAL A 57 -17.42 -6.45 2.94
CA VAL A 57 -16.42 -6.83 3.96
C VAL A 57 -17.07 -7.57 5.10
N SER A 58 -16.29 -8.40 5.77
CA SER A 58 -16.64 -9.07 7.02
C SER A 58 -15.61 -8.76 8.10
N ASP A 59 -15.92 -9.07 9.35
CA ASP A 59 -15.02 -8.86 10.48
C ASP A 59 -14.18 -10.09 10.78
N GLY A 60 -12.90 -9.84 11.00
CA GLY A 60 -11.93 -10.84 11.43
C GLY A 60 -11.68 -11.96 10.40
N PRO A 61 -10.82 -12.92 10.77
CA PRO A 61 -10.48 -14.06 9.91
C PRO A 61 -11.64 -15.06 9.75
N GLU A 62 -12.58 -15.08 10.69
CA GLU A 62 -13.77 -15.96 10.68
C GLU A 62 -14.88 -15.46 9.76
N ARG A 63 -14.71 -14.29 9.14
CA ARG A 63 -15.67 -13.67 8.21
C ARG A 63 -17.06 -13.47 8.82
N ALA A 64 -17.10 -12.94 10.04
CA ALA A 64 -18.36 -12.63 10.72
C ALA A 64 -18.97 -11.30 10.21
N ASP A 65 -20.28 -11.10 10.37
CA ASP A 65 -20.97 -9.84 10.06
C ASP A 65 -20.65 -9.23 8.66
N PRO A 66 -21.01 -9.95 7.57
CA PRO A 66 -20.80 -9.45 6.22
C PRO A 66 -21.67 -8.21 5.98
N ARG A 67 -21.06 -7.15 5.46
CA ARG A 67 -21.73 -5.88 5.17
C ARG A 67 -21.13 -5.16 3.97
N LEU A 68 -22.00 -4.43 3.26
CA LEU A 68 -21.59 -3.55 2.18
C LEU A 68 -21.05 -2.24 2.76
N ILE A 69 -19.87 -1.83 2.28
CA ILE A 69 -19.37 -0.47 2.40
C ILE A 69 -19.59 0.19 1.05
N ALA A 70 -20.63 1.03 0.99
CA ALA A 70 -20.97 1.76 -0.22
C ALA A 70 -19.83 2.72 -0.61
N ALA A 71 -19.42 2.69 -1.87
CA ALA A 71 -18.38 3.56 -2.39
C ALA A 71 -18.50 3.71 -3.91
N ASP A 72 -18.42 4.94 -4.41
CA ASP A 72 -18.34 5.22 -5.84
C ASP A 72 -16.98 4.80 -6.45
N THR A 73 -15.95 4.64 -5.60
CA THR A 73 -14.60 4.30 -6.05
C THR A 73 -13.87 3.49 -4.98
N VAL A 74 -13.40 2.31 -5.37
CA VAL A 74 -12.55 1.45 -4.54
C VAL A 74 -11.11 1.59 -5.02
N VAL A 75 -10.23 2.09 -4.14
CA VAL A 75 -8.80 2.24 -4.42
C VAL A 75 -8.02 1.13 -3.73
N ILE A 76 -7.30 0.32 -4.51
CA ILE A 76 -6.54 -0.82 -3.99
C ILE A 76 -5.10 -0.39 -3.69
N CYS A 77 -4.77 -0.30 -2.40
CA CYS A 77 -3.43 0.00 -1.89
C CYS A 77 -2.85 -1.20 -1.13
N ALA A 78 -2.78 -2.37 -1.78
CA ALA A 78 -2.49 -3.66 -1.14
C ALA A 78 -1.01 -4.04 -1.03
N GLY A 79 -0.10 -3.14 -1.42
CA GLY A 79 1.34 -3.41 -1.52
C GLY A 79 1.82 -3.36 -2.96
N GLN A 80 3.01 -3.89 -3.18
CA GLN A 80 3.71 -3.85 -4.47
C GLN A 80 4.42 -5.19 -4.69
N GLU A 81 4.55 -5.60 -5.94
CA GLU A 81 5.34 -6.75 -6.36
C GLU A 81 6.56 -6.29 -7.19
N PRO A 82 7.70 -6.99 -7.16
CA PRO A 82 8.84 -6.65 -7.99
C PRO A 82 8.52 -6.83 -9.47
N GLU A 83 8.77 -5.80 -10.29
CA GLU A 83 8.66 -5.87 -11.75
C GLU A 83 10.03 -6.23 -12.34
N ARG A 84 10.14 -7.41 -12.96
CA ARG A 84 11.40 -7.98 -13.47
C ARG A 84 11.37 -8.43 -14.93
N SER A 85 10.29 -8.15 -15.67
CA SER A 85 10.12 -8.61 -17.05
C SER A 85 11.30 -8.29 -17.96
N LEU A 86 11.88 -7.09 -17.83
CA LEU A 86 13.06 -6.71 -18.61
C LEU A 86 14.32 -7.50 -18.22
N LEU A 87 14.53 -7.77 -16.93
CA LEU A 87 15.66 -8.58 -16.47
C LEU A 87 15.58 -9.99 -17.06
N ASP A 88 14.39 -10.59 -17.02
CA ASP A 88 14.13 -11.93 -17.57
C ASP A 88 14.34 -11.95 -19.10
N ALA A 89 13.89 -10.91 -19.80
CA ALA A 89 14.09 -10.76 -21.24
C ALA A 89 15.58 -10.63 -21.63
N LEU A 90 16.37 -9.90 -20.83
CA LEU A 90 17.82 -9.77 -21.03
C LEU A 90 18.55 -11.09 -20.75
N ALA A 91 18.18 -11.78 -19.67
CA ALA A 91 18.72 -13.09 -19.34
C ALA A 91 18.45 -14.13 -20.45
N GLY A 92 17.24 -14.13 -21.02
CA GLY A 92 16.88 -14.98 -22.16
C GLY A 92 17.71 -14.73 -23.43
N ARG A 93 18.35 -13.56 -23.53
CA ARG A 93 19.28 -13.21 -24.63
C ARG A 93 20.75 -13.36 -24.26
N GLY A 94 21.06 -13.87 -23.06
CA GLY A 94 22.42 -13.96 -22.54
C GLY A 94 23.08 -12.61 -22.27
N ILE A 95 22.30 -11.53 -22.12
CA ILE A 95 22.81 -10.20 -21.81
C ILE A 95 22.90 -10.05 -20.29
N PRO A 96 24.09 -9.84 -19.71
CA PRO A 96 24.23 -9.64 -18.28
C PRO A 96 23.61 -8.29 -17.87
N ALA A 97 22.87 -8.31 -16.76
CA ALA A 97 22.26 -7.12 -16.17
C ALA A 97 22.23 -7.23 -14.64
N GLU A 98 22.30 -6.09 -13.95
CA GLU A 98 22.14 -6.01 -12.50
C GLU A 98 20.80 -5.37 -12.14
N VAL A 99 20.20 -5.84 -11.05
CA VAL A 99 18.90 -5.37 -10.56
C VAL A 99 19.06 -4.64 -9.22
N ILE A 100 18.39 -3.48 -9.09
CA ILE A 100 18.38 -2.67 -7.87
C ILE A 100 16.96 -2.16 -7.58
N GLY A 101 16.73 -1.70 -6.34
CA GLY A 101 15.50 -1.02 -5.96
C GLY A 101 14.27 -1.93 -5.90
N GLY A 102 13.12 -1.40 -6.32
CA GLY A 102 11.83 -2.11 -6.27
C GLY A 102 11.80 -3.38 -7.12
N ALA A 103 12.53 -3.40 -8.24
CA ALA A 103 12.68 -4.57 -9.10
C ALA A 103 13.48 -5.69 -8.42
N ASP A 104 14.46 -5.35 -7.56
CA ASP A 104 15.14 -6.34 -6.71
C ASP A 104 14.21 -6.79 -5.58
N ARG A 105 13.60 -5.85 -4.85
CA ARG A 105 12.64 -6.18 -3.80
C ARG A 105 11.63 -5.05 -3.62
N ALA A 106 10.36 -5.37 -3.77
CA ALA A 106 9.23 -4.52 -3.42
C ALA A 106 8.87 -4.73 -1.94
N ALA A 107 9.27 -3.81 -1.06
CA ALA A 107 8.98 -3.84 0.37
C ALA A 107 8.83 -2.41 0.90
N GLU A 108 8.10 -2.21 2.00
CA GLU A 108 7.78 -0.86 2.51
C GLU A 108 9.05 -0.02 2.86
N LEU A 109 9.01 1.28 2.52
CA LEU A 109 10.11 2.26 2.65
C LEU A 109 11.36 1.91 1.80
N ASP A 110 11.18 1.74 0.49
CA ASP A 110 12.23 1.28 -0.41
C ASP A 110 13.13 2.36 -1.02
N ALA A 111 12.73 3.64 -1.06
CA ALA A 111 13.51 4.69 -1.73
C ALA A 111 14.95 4.78 -1.20
N LYS A 112 15.15 4.74 0.13
CA LYS A 112 16.49 4.74 0.73
C LYS A 112 17.31 3.51 0.32
N ARG A 113 16.68 2.32 0.26
CA ARG A 113 17.35 1.08 -0.14
C ARG A 113 17.72 1.13 -1.62
N ALA A 114 16.80 1.56 -2.47
CA ALA A 114 17.04 1.70 -3.91
C ALA A 114 18.21 2.65 -4.19
N ILE A 115 18.27 3.79 -3.50
CA ILE A 115 19.38 4.74 -3.59
C ILE A 115 20.69 4.10 -3.12
N ASP A 116 20.73 3.47 -1.95
CA ASP A 116 21.96 2.83 -1.43
C ASP A 116 22.45 1.71 -2.37
N GLN A 117 21.54 0.87 -2.90
CA GLN A 117 21.88 -0.17 -3.87
C GLN A 117 22.47 0.42 -5.15
N GLY A 118 21.83 1.45 -5.72
CA GLY A 118 22.32 2.14 -6.91
C GLY A 118 23.68 2.80 -6.69
N SER A 119 23.86 3.49 -5.57
CA SER A 119 25.14 4.13 -5.22
C SER A 119 26.27 3.12 -5.05
N ARG A 120 26.01 1.98 -4.39
CA ARG A 120 27.01 0.91 -4.22
C ARG A 120 27.35 0.21 -5.53
N LEU A 121 26.35 0.01 -6.39
CA LEU A 121 26.57 -0.56 -7.72
C LEU A 121 27.47 0.36 -8.55
N ALA A 122 27.14 1.65 -8.62
CA ALA A 122 27.93 2.63 -9.36
C ALA A 122 29.39 2.74 -8.85
N ALA A 123 29.63 2.53 -7.55
CA ALA A 123 30.97 2.59 -6.98
C ALA A 123 31.84 1.34 -7.24
N ARG A 124 31.25 0.24 -7.74
CA ARG A 124 31.97 -1.02 -8.02
C ARG A 124 32.21 -1.27 -9.52
N LEU A 125 31.50 -0.56 -10.37
CA LEU A 125 31.70 -0.53 -11.83
C LEU A 125 32.85 0.41 -12.19
#